data_AF-A0A090S4D9-F1
#
_entry.id   AF-A0A090S4D9-F1
#
_cell.length_a   1.000
_cell.length_b   1.000
_cell.length_c   1.000
_cell.angle_alpha   90.00
_cell.angle_beta   90.00
_cell.angle_gamma   90.00
#
_symmetry.space_group_name_H-M   'P 1'
#
loop_
_entity.id
_entity.type
_entity.pdbx_description
1 polymer ?
#
loop_
_entity_poly.entity_id
_entity_poly.type
_entity_poly.pdbx_seq_one_letter_code
_entity_poly.pdbx_strand_id
1 'polypeptide(L)'
;MMMLTLPTAKSVNVTNRLDPEQSVRGGVEYLRRIVDRVPDSISEHEKIWFALASYNVGFGHMMDARRLTKRQGGDPDAWADVKDRLPLLRQKKFYSQTRYGYARGDEARNYVENIRRYYQSIIGHVDKQLAAQAEEELSTEDLIVIPPLPPVSGAVSSAEATISAAQSAEIPAVGGNTGR
;
A
#
# COMPACT_ATOMS: atom_id res chain seq x y z
N MET A 1 1.64 3.75 13.31
CA MET A 1 2.19 3.55 14.68
C MET A 1 2.70 2.12 14.83
N MET A 2 3.79 1.88 15.56
CA MET A 2 4.46 0.54 15.68
C MET A 2 4.20 -0.21 17.00
N MET A 3 3.34 0.32 17.88
CA MET A 3 2.93 -0.32 19.14
C MET A 3 4.09 -0.76 20.06
N LEU A 4 5.03 0.16 20.34
CA LEU A 4 6.14 -0.11 21.24
C LEU A 4 5.68 -0.22 22.70
N THR A 5 6.14 -1.24 23.42
CA THR A 5 6.01 -1.28 24.88
C THR A 5 6.92 -0.22 25.53
N LEU A 6 6.69 0.12 26.80
CA LEU A 6 7.54 1.09 27.50
C LEU A 6 9.03 0.66 27.56
N PRO A 7 9.37 -0.60 27.90
CA PRO A 7 10.76 -1.05 27.87
C PRO A 7 11.38 -0.98 26.47
N THR A 8 10.62 -1.37 25.43
CA THR A 8 11.09 -1.31 24.05
C THR A 8 11.31 0.13 23.60
N ALA A 9 10.38 1.05 23.87
CA ALA A 9 10.53 2.46 23.52
C ALA A 9 11.79 3.07 24.17
N LYS A 10 12.04 2.74 25.45
CA LYS A 10 13.26 3.17 26.15
C LYS A 10 14.53 2.62 25.49
N SER A 11 14.54 1.36 25.05
CA SER A 11 15.74 0.75 24.46
C SER A 11 16.12 1.35 23.10
N VAL A 12 15.16 1.94 22.39
CA VAL A 12 15.37 2.58 21.07
C VAL A 12 15.23 4.12 21.11
N ASN A 13 15.36 4.72 22.28
CA ASN A 13 15.34 6.17 22.48
C ASN A 13 14.08 6.87 21.93
N VAL A 14 12.91 6.26 22.13
CA VAL A 14 11.60 6.85 21.85
C VAL A 14 11.06 7.48 23.13
N THR A 15 10.90 8.80 23.10
CA THR A 15 10.41 9.60 24.24
C THR A 15 8.89 9.73 24.22
N ASN A 16 8.31 9.86 23.03
CA ASN A 16 6.86 9.91 22.82
C ASN A 16 6.43 8.79 21.88
N ARG A 17 5.70 7.79 22.40
CA ARG A 17 5.19 6.66 21.60
C ARG A 17 3.97 7.03 20.74
N LEU A 18 3.32 8.15 21.02
CA LEU A 18 2.18 8.66 20.26
C LEU A 18 2.62 9.56 19.10
N ASP A 19 3.89 9.97 19.09
CA ASP A 19 4.49 10.64 17.94
C ASP A 19 4.73 9.62 16.81
N PRO A 20 4.14 9.81 15.61
CA PRO A 20 4.22 8.83 14.53
C PRO A 20 5.64 8.58 14.05
N GLU A 21 6.44 9.62 13.93
CA GLU A 21 7.81 9.53 13.41
C GLU A 21 8.71 8.76 14.38
N GLN A 22 8.68 9.11 15.67
CA GLN A 22 9.40 8.38 16.72
C GLN A 22 8.93 6.93 16.81
N SER A 23 7.62 6.68 16.74
CA SER A 23 7.05 5.33 16.79
C SER A 23 7.59 4.45 15.65
N VAL A 24 7.59 4.97 14.42
CA VAL A 24 8.08 4.25 13.24
C VAL A 24 9.59 4.03 13.33
N ARG A 25 10.36 5.11 13.57
CA ARG A 25 11.82 5.02 13.67
C ARG A 25 12.27 4.03 14.74
N GLY A 26 11.67 4.11 15.94
CA GLY A 26 11.99 3.20 17.04
C GLY A 26 11.58 1.75 16.76
N GLY A 27 10.43 1.53 16.10
CA GLY A 27 10.00 0.18 15.74
C GLY A 27 10.90 -0.48 14.70
N VAL A 28 11.33 0.27 13.68
CA VAL A 28 12.28 -0.23 12.68
C VAL A 28 13.63 -0.54 13.32
N GLU A 29 14.14 0.35 14.17
CA GLU A 29 15.39 0.12 14.91
C GLU A 29 15.31 -1.13 15.80
N TYR A 30 14.20 -1.31 16.52
CA TYR A 30 14.00 -2.50 17.33
C TYR A 30 13.94 -3.77 16.47
N LEU A 31 13.26 -3.73 15.32
CA LEU A 31 13.18 -4.86 14.41
C LEU A 31 14.57 -5.24 13.86
N ARG A 32 15.40 -4.26 13.47
CA ARG A 32 16.78 -4.50 13.03
C ARG A 32 17.59 -5.25 14.08
N ARG A 33 17.53 -4.79 15.34
CA ARG A 33 18.21 -5.47 16.45
C ARG A 33 17.73 -6.90 16.67
N ILE A 34 16.46 -7.19 16.38
CA ILE A 34 15.96 -8.56 16.45
C ILE A 34 16.52 -9.39 15.29
N VAL A 35 16.52 -8.85 14.06
CA VAL A 35 17.12 -9.51 12.88
C VAL A 35 18.58 -9.87 13.15
N ASP A 36 19.37 -8.94 13.69
CA ASP A 36 20.78 -9.17 14.03
C ASP A 36 20.99 -10.24 15.11
N ARG A 37 19.95 -10.51 15.92
CA ARG A 37 19.96 -11.54 16.96
C ARG A 37 19.51 -12.91 16.43
N VAL A 38 18.87 -12.97 15.26
CA VAL A 38 18.47 -14.24 14.64
C VAL A 38 19.74 -15.04 14.30
N PRO A 39 19.84 -16.32 14.70
CA PRO A 39 21.04 -17.11 14.45
C PRO A 39 21.43 -17.21 12.98
N ASP A 40 22.73 -17.19 12.71
CA ASP A 40 23.29 -17.26 11.35
C ASP A 40 23.06 -18.61 10.64
N SER A 41 22.54 -19.61 11.36
CA SER A 41 22.06 -20.86 10.75
C SER A 41 20.82 -20.63 9.86
N ILE A 42 20.07 -19.55 10.10
CA ILE A 42 18.90 -19.18 9.31
C ILE A 42 19.37 -18.34 8.12
N SER A 43 18.90 -18.71 6.93
CA SER A 43 19.15 -17.96 5.69
C SER A 43 18.80 -16.48 5.85
N GLU A 44 19.63 -15.61 5.28
CA GLU A 44 19.45 -14.15 5.35
C GLU A 44 18.06 -13.72 4.84
N HIS A 45 17.54 -14.40 3.81
CA HIS A 45 16.20 -14.14 3.26
C HIS A 45 15.05 -14.56 4.19
N GLU A 46 15.31 -15.46 5.15
CA GLU A 46 14.31 -15.93 6.11
C GLU A 46 14.40 -15.26 7.48
N LYS A 47 15.55 -14.66 7.84
CA LYS A 47 15.75 -14.00 9.15
C LYS A 47 14.64 -13.01 9.47
N ILE A 48 14.12 -12.29 8.47
CA ILE A 48 13.03 -11.34 8.65
C ILE A 48 11.77 -11.98 9.23
N TRP A 49 11.42 -13.22 8.84
CA TRP A 49 10.22 -13.91 9.33
C TRP A 49 10.34 -14.30 10.79
N PHE A 50 11.52 -14.81 11.17
CA PHE A 50 11.85 -15.10 12.57
C PHE A 50 11.87 -13.83 13.41
N ALA A 51 12.36 -12.72 12.85
CA ALA A 51 12.38 -11.44 13.54
C ALA A 51 10.97 -10.87 13.74
N LEU A 52 10.11 -10.91 12.73
CA LEU A 52 8.72 -10.47 12.84
C LEU A 52 7.92 -11.31 13.85
N ALA A 53 8.10 -12.64 13.84
CA ALA A 53 7.50 -13.49 14.85
C ALA A 53 8.03 -13.14 16.26
N SER A 54 9.34 -12.95 16.40
CA SER A 54 9.98 -12.55 17.67
C SER A 54 9.57 -11.16 18.14
N TYR A 55 9.25 -10.24 17.23
CA TYR A 55 8.70 -8.92 17.56
C TYR A 55 7.34 -9.06 18.27
N ASN A 56 6.53 -10.02 17.83
CA ASN A 56 5.19 -10.26 18.37
C ASN A 56 5.21 -11.11 19.67
N VAL A 57 5.85 -12.29 19.63
CA VAL A 57 5.80 -13.27 20.74
C VAL A 57 7.02 -13.23 21.64
N GLY A 58 8.07 -12.52 21.24
CA GLY A 58 9.35 -12.49 21.93
C GLY A 58 10.35 -13.52 21.41
N PHE A 59 11.64 -13.12 21.38
CA PHE A 59 12.74 -13.95 20.90
C PHE A 59 12.88 -15.29 21.64
N GLY A 60 12.63 -15.31 22.95
CA GLY A 60 12.72 -16.54 23.76
C GLY A 60 11.77 -17.62 23.27
N HIS A 61 10.50 -17.26 23.05
CA HIS A 61 9.48 -18.19 22.55
C HIS A 61 9.73 -18.58 21.09
N MET A 62 10.28 -17.69 20.25
CA MET A 62 10.73 -18.04 18.91
C MET A 62 11.80 -19.16 18.93
N MET A 63 12.76 -19.06 19.85
CA MET A 63 13.78 -20.09 20.02
C MET A 63 13.21 -21.40 20.58
N ASP A 64 12.16 -21.33 21.42
CA ASP A 64 11.44 -22.52 21.87
C ASP A 64 10.69 -23.22 20.72
N ALA A 65 10.07 -22.45 19.81
CA ALA A 65 9.46 -23.01 18.61
C ALA A 65 10.51 -23.72 17.74
N ARG A 66 11.68 -23.11 17.50
CA ARG A 66 12.79 -23.75 16.76
C ARG A 66 13.24 -25.08 17.39
N ARG A 67 13.43 -25.10 18.71
CA ARG A 67 13.80 -26.34 19.43
C ARG A 67 12.70 -27.39 19.32
N LEU A 68 11.43 -26.98 19.39
CA LEU A 68 10.30 -27.89 19.21
C LEU A 68 10.27 -28.47 17.79
N THR A 69 10.49 -27.66 16.76
CA THR A 69 10.57 -28.10 15.36
C THR A 69 11.65 -29.16 15.18
N LYS A 70 12.87 -28.89 15.68
CA LYS A 70 13.97 -29.85 15.64
C LYS A 70 13.64 -31.17 16.35
N ARG A 71 13.01 -31.11 17.53
CA ARG A 71 12.57 -32.31 18.28
C ARG A 71 11.53 -33.14 17.52
N GLN A 72 10.75 -32.50 16.66
CA GLN A 72 9.71 -33.15 15.84
C GLN A 72 10.20 -33.55 14.45
N GLY A 73 11.51 -33.44 14.17
CA GLY A 73 12.11 -33.83 12.89
C GLY A 73 11.92 -32.83 11.75
N GLY A 74 11.42 -31.63 12.01
CA GLY A 74 11.38 -30.54 11.02
C GLY A 74 12.67 -29.72 11.02
N ASP A 75 12.83 -28.89 10.00
CA ASP A 75 13.95 -27.96 9.88
C ASP A 75 13.76 -26.74 10.81
N PRO A 76 14.62 -26.53 11.83
CA PRO A 76 14.52 -25.39 12.73
C PRO A 76 14.97 -24.06 12.11
N ASP A 77 15.56 -24.09 10.92
CA ASP A 77 16.05 -22.92 10.20
C ASP A 77 15.10 -22.47 9.08
N ALA A 78 14.22 -23.37 8.60
CA ALA A 78 13.16 -23.04 7.64
C ALA A 78 11.95 -22.38 8.32
N TRP A 79 11.53 -21.20 7.86
CA TRP A 79 10.36 -20.51 8.41
C TRP A 79 9.08 -21.34 8.26
N ALA A 80 8.92 -22.01 7.11
CA ALA A 80 7.74 -22.83 6.81
C ALA A 80 7.49 -23.89 7.89
N ASP A 81 8.54 -24.60 8.30
CA ASP A 81 8.46 -25.66 9.29
C ASP A 81 8.23 -25.12 10.70
N VAL A 82 8.94 -24.05 11.07
CA VAL A 82 8.86 -23.46 12.41
C VAL A 82 7.52 -22.78 12.67
N LYS A 83 6.95 -22.13 11.65
CA LYS A 83 5.66 -21.45 11.73
C LYS A 83 4.54 -22.37 12.23
N ASP A 84 4.54 -23.63 11.81
CA ASP A 84 3.51 -24.60 12.17
C ASP A 84 3.60 -25.05 13.64
N ARG A 85 4.75 -24.84 14.29
CA ARG A 85 4.99 -25.20 15.69
C ARG A 85 4.68 -24.07 16.66
N LEU A 86 4.58 -22.82 16.19
CA LEU A 86 4.25 -21.68 17.03
C LEU A 86 2.92 -21.87 17.79
N PRO A 87 1.80 -22.28 17.17
CA PRO A 87 0.53 -22.49 17.89
C PRO A 87 0.60 -23.56 18.98
N LEU A 88 1.53 -24.53 18.85
CA LEU A 88 1.70 -25.60 19.84
C LEU A 88 2.16 -25.06 21.19
N LEU A 89 2.82 -23.89 21.24
CA LEU A 89 3.26 -23.24 22.48
C LEU A 89 2.11 -22.79 23.40
N ARG A 90 0.85 -22.89 22.95
CA ARG A 90 -0.34 -22.71 23.82
C ARG A 90 -0.72 -23.96 24.58
N GLN A 91 -0.33 -25.13 24.09
CA GLN A 91 -0.79 -26.39 24.65
C GLN A 91 0.18 -26.87 25.72
N LYS A 92 -0.34 -27.18 26.92
CA LYS A 92 0.45 -27.60 28.09
C LYS A 92 1.39 -28.76 27.78
N LYS A 93 0.96 -29.70 26.93
CA LYS A 93 1.78 -30.83 26.49
C LYS A 93 3.12 -30.39 25.88
N PHE A 94 3.14 -29.26 25.16
CA PHE A 94 4.35 -28.77 24.50
C PHE A 94 5.08 -27.71 25.33
N TYR A 95 4.38 -26.66 25.81
CA TYR A 95 5.06 -25.54 26.49
C TYR A 95 5.68 -25.93 27.83
N SER A 96 5.18 -26.97 28.50
CA SER A 96 5.78 -27.44 29.76
C SER A 96 7.20 -27.99 29.56
N GLN A 97 7.58 -28.30 28.33
CA GLN A 97 8.90 -28.81 27.93
C GLN A 97 9.78 -27.75 27.27
N THR A 98 9.37 -26.47 27.31
CA THR A 98 10.11 -25.35 26.73
C THR A 98 10.67 -24.45 27.83
N ARG A 99 11.68 -23.64 27.50
CA ARG A 99 12.39 -22.82 28.51
C ARG A 99 11.55 -21.65 28.98
N TYR A 100 10.83 -21.00 28.07
CA TYR A 100 10.06 -19.79 28.33
C TYR A 100 8.58 -20.08 28.59
N GLY A 101 8.14 -21.33 28.43
CA GLY A 101 6.79 -21.76 28.78
C GLY A 101 5.73 -21.28 27.78
N TYR A 102 4.53 -21.02 28.30
CA TYR A 102 3.34 -20.68 27.53
C TYR A 102 3.54 -19.44 26.66
N ALA A 103 3.13 -19.53 25.39
CA ALA A 103 3.11 -18.39 24.47
C ALA A 103 1.90 -18.45 23.55
N ARG A 104 1.38 -17.29 23.15
CA ARG A 104 0.31 -17.15 22.15
C ARG A 104 0.88 -17.21 20.73
N GLY A 105 1.50 -18.34 20.38
CA GLY A 105 2.23 -18.46 19.11
C GLY A 105 1.34 -18.47 17.85
N ASP A 106 0.04 -18.74 17.98
CA ASP A 106 -0.93 -18.53 16.91
C ASP A 106 -1.03 -17.05 16.51
N GLU A 107 -0.97 -16.13 17.47
CA GLU A 107 -0.93 -14.70 17.20
C GLU A 107 0.33 -14.30 16.44
N ALA A 108 1.48 -14.89 16.82
CA ALA A 108 2.76 -14.66 16.16
C ALA A 108 2.73 -15.10 14.70
N ARG A 109 2.22 -16.31 14.44
CA ARG A 109 2.01 -16.83 13.09
C ARG A 109 1.10 -15.89 12.30
N ASN A 110 -0.06 -15.53 12.85
CA ASN A 110 -1.03 -14.70 12.17
C ASN A 110 -0.49 -13.29 11.89
N TYR A 111 0.29 -12.73 12.81
CA TYR A 111 0.95 -11.45 12.67
C TYR A 111 1.89 -11.44 11.45
N VAL A 112 2.74 -12.46 11.29
CA VAL A 112 3.64 -12.57 10.15
C VAL A 112 2.86 -12.71 8.83
N GLU A 113 1.85 -13.58 8.79
CA GLU A 113 1.04 -13.76 7.58
C GLU A 113 0.26 -12.50 7.19
N ASN A 114 -0.23 -11.73 8.18
CA ASN A 114 -0.86 -10.45 7.94
C ASN A 114 0.12 -9.44 7.33
N ILE A 115 1.32 -9.31 7.88
CA ILE A 115 2.36 -8.43 7.33
C ILE A 115 2.69 -8.81 5.89
N ARG A 116 2.83 -10.12 5.60
CA ARG A 116 3.09 -10.59 4.25
C ARG A 116 1.98 -10.17 3.29
N ARG A 117 0.71 -10.33 3.68
CA ARG A 117 -0.44 -9.89 2.89
C ARG A 117 -0.41 -8.38 2.63
N TYR A 118 -0.17 -7.57 3.66
CA TYR A 118 -0.08 -6.12 3.51
C TYR A 118 1.07 -5.69 2.60
N TYR A 119 2.25 -6.31 2.76
CA TYR A 119 3.41 -6.04 1.94
C TYR A 119 3.14 -6.30 0.46
N GLN A 120 2.54 -7.46 0.14
CA GLN A 120 2.16 -7.79 -1.24
C GLN A 120 1.10 -6.83 -1.80
N SER A 121 0.12 -6.42 -0.98
CA SER A 121 -0.88 -5.43 -1.40
C SER A 121 -0.25 -4.07 -1.71
N ILE A 122 0.72 -3.63 -0.91
CA ILE A 122 1.42 -2.35 -1.11
C ILE A 122 2.24 -2.40 -2.39
N ILE A 123 3.04 -3.45 -2.59
CA ILE A 123 3.82 -3.62 -3.83
C ILE A 123 2.90 -3.60 -5.05
N GLY A 124 1.84 -4.41 -5.05
CA GLY A 124 0.92 -4.45 -6.18
C GLY A 124 0.23 -3.11 -6.46
N HIS A 125 -0.03 -2.28 -5.44
CA HIS A 125 -0.56 -0.93 -5.65
C HIS A 125 0.49 0.02 -6.21
N VAL A 126 1.72 -0.03 -5.70
CA VAL A 126 2.84 0.79 -6.18
C VAL A 126 3.16 0.46 -7.63
N ASP A 127 3.28 -0.82 -7.97
CA ASP A 127 3.56 -1.28 -9.33
C ASP A 127 2.48 -0.80 -10.31
N LYS A 128 1.21 -0.87 -9.91
CA LYS A 128 0.10 -0.37 -10.72
C LYS A 128 0.16 1.15 -10.93
N GLN A 129 0.53 1.91 -9.90
CA GLN A 129 0.68 3.37 -10.00
C GLN A 129 1.82 3.74 -10.94
N LEU A 130 2.95 3.04 -10.85
CA LEU A 130 4.10 3.26 -11.72
C LEU A 130 3.77 2.93 -13.18
N ALA A 131 3.04 1.83 -13.43
CA ALA A 131 2.58 1.48 -14.77
C ALA A 131 1.62 2.54 -15.35
N ALA A 132 0.65 3.02 -14.56
CA ALA A 132 -0.28 4.06 -15.00
C ALA A 132 0.44 5.40 -15.30
N GLN A 133 1.42 5.78 -14.48
CA GLN A 133 2.23 6.98 -14.72
C GLN A 133 3.04 6.85 -16.02
N ALA A 134 3.64 5.69 -16.27
CA ALA A 134 4.39 5.44 -17.50
C ALA A 134 3.49 5.47 -18.76
N GLU A 135 2.25 4.96 -18.67
CA GLU A 135 1.27 5.03 -19.76
C GLU A 135 0.81 6.47 -20.04
N GLU A 136 0.57 7.27 -18.99
CA GLU A 136 0.21 8.69 -19.13
C GLU A 136 1.35 9.51 -19.74
N GLU A 137 2.60 9.26 -19.33
CA GLU A 137 3.81 9.89 -19.89
C GLU A 137 3.96 9.59 -21.39
N LEU A 138 3.84 8.32 -21.81
CA LEU A 138 3.85 7.95 -23.24
C LEU A 138 2.73 8.64 -24.03
N SER A 139 1.51 8.73 -23.48
CA SER A 139 0.37 9.36 -24.17
C SER A 139 0.52 10.87 -24.36
N THR A 140 1.26 11.52 -23.45
CA THR A 140 1.48 12.98 -23.48
C THR A 140 2.56 13.36 -24.48
N GLU A 141 3.57 12.50 -24.66
CA GLU A 141 4.63 12.69 -25.67
C GLU A 141 4.13 12.47 -27.12
N ASP A 142 3.09 11.64 -27.33
CA ASP A 142 2.48 11.41 -28.64
C ASP A 142 1.46 12.51 -29.06
N LEU A 143 1.27 13.57 -28.27
CA LEU A 143 0.35 14.66 -28.59
C LEU A 143 0.97 15.63 -29.62
N ILE A 144 0.78 15.35 -30.93
CA ILE A 144 1.13 16.31 -32.00
C ILE A 144 0.18 17.52 -31.93
N VAL A 145 0.70 18.67 -31.50
CA VAL A 145 0.01 19.96 -31.62
C VAL A 145 -0.15 20.29 -33.11
N ILE A 146 -1.35 20.12 -33.67
CA ILE A 146 -1.65 20.58 -35.03
C ILE A 146 -1.76 22.12 -34.95
N PRO A 147 -0.85 22.88 -35.59
CA PRO A 147 -1.00 24.33 -35.64
C PRO A 147 -2.30 24.67 -36.38
N PRO A 148 -3.03 25.72 -35.95
CA PRO A 148 -4.26 26.12 -36.65
C PRO A 148 -3.93 26.38 -38.12
N LEU A 149 -4.69 25.73 -39.01
CA LEU A 149 -4.56 25.94 -40.45
C LEU A 149 -4.68 27.44 -40.75
N PRO A 150 -3.81 28.02 -41.60
CA PRO A 150 -3.94 29.41 -41.99
C PRO A 150 -5.33 29.65 -42.58
N PRO A 151 -5.94 30.82 -42.35
CA PRO A 151 -7.25 31.11 -42.90
C PRO A 151 -7.21 30.96 -44.42
N VAL A 152 -8.07 30.07 -44.94
CA VAL A 152 -8.30 29.94 -46.38
C VAL A 152 -8.89 31.24 -46.89
N SER A 153 -8.02 32.13 -47.36
CA SER A 153 -8.38 33.37 -48.04
C SER A 153 -9.01 33.02 -49.39
N GLY A 154 -10.33 32.84 -49.43
CA GLY A 154 -11.02 32.62 -50.71
C GLY A 154 -12.47 32.17 -50.70
N ALA A 155 -13.14 32.03 -49.54
CA ALA A 155 -14.52 31.52 -49.54
C ALA A 155 -15.41 32.10 -48.43
N VAL A 156 -15.45 33.43 -48.27
CA VAL A 156 -16.59 34.12 -47.62
C VAL A 156 -16.75 35.52 -48.23
N SER A 157 -17.36 35.60 -49.41
CA SER A 157 -17.75 36.88 -50.03
C SER A 157 -19.13 36.77 -50.69
N SER A 158 -20.09 36.13 -50.03
CA SER A 158 -21.47 36.09 -50.55
C SER A 158 -22.58 35.89 -49.51
N ALA A 159 -22.34 36.05 -48.21
CA ALA A 159 -23.37 35.80 -47.19
C ALA A 159 -23.76 36.98 -46.29
N GLU A 160 -23.14 38.17 -46.42
CA GLU A 160 -23.36 39.28 -45.47
C GLU A 160 -24.10 40.52 -46.00
N ALA A 161 -24.66 40.47 -47.21
CA ALA A 161 -25.28 41.65 -47.84
C ALA A 161 -26.82 41.69 -47.84
N THR A 162 -27.52 40.91 -47.01
CA THR A 162 -29.00 40.81 -47.08
C THR A 162 -29.79 41.16 -45.82
N ILE A 163 -29.14 41.55 -44.70
CA ILE A 163 -29.87 41.74 -43.42
C ILE A 163 -30.06 43.23 -43.03
N SER A 164 -29.53 44.20 -43.79
CA SER A 164 -29.57 45.62 -43.39
C SER A 164 -30.50 46.55 -44.21
N ALA A 165 -31.58 46.03 -44.83
CA ALA A 165 -32.48 46.87 -45.66
C ALA A 165 -33.99 46.67 -45.44
N ALA A 166 -34.43 46.07 -44.33
CA ALA A 166 -35.86 45.77 -44.09
C ALA A 166 -36.47 46.49 -42.87
N GLN A 167 -35.91 47.61 -42.43
CA GLN A 167 -36.51 48.48 -41.41
C GLN A 167 -36.43 49.94 -41.83
N SER A 168 -37.31 50.39 -42.74
CA SER A 168 -37.76 51.79 -42.95
C SER A 168 -38.71 51.87 -44.15
N ALA A 169 -40.03 51.99 -43.91
CA ALA A 169 -41.09 52.61 -44.75
C ALA A 169 -42.44 51.89 -44.49
N GLU A 170 -43.26 52.35 -43.54
CA GLU A 170 -44.37 53.33 -43.68
C GLU A 170 -45.69 52.77 -44.28
N ILE A 171 -46.78 52.95 -43.53
CA ILE A 171 -48.17 52.51 -43.77
C ILE A 171 -48.87 53.54 -44.67
N PRO A 172 -49.82 53.15 -45.54
CA PRO A 172 -51.15 53.77 -45.43
C PRO A 172 -52.36 52.83 -45.64
N ALA A 173 -53.29 52.99 -44.70
CA ALA A 173 -54.75 53.13 -44.76
C ALA A 173 -55.67 52.44 -45.81
N VAL A 174 -56.61 51.67 -45.24
CA VAL A 174 -58.10 51.76 -45.30
C VAL A 174 -58.86 51.62 -46.64
N GLY A 175 -59.86 50.72 -46.59
CA GLY A 175 -61.09 50.72 -47.41
C GLY A 175 -61.30 49.33 -48.03
N GLY A 176 -62.36 48.57 -47.81
CA GLY A 176 -63.70 48.84 -47.33
C GLY A 176 -64.65 47.90 -48.10
N ASN A 177 -65.73 47.48 -47.43
CA ASN A 177 -67.02 47.12 -48.01
C ASN A 177 -67.32 45.66 -48.45
N THR A 178 -68.05 44.98 -47.55
CA THR A 178 -69.32 44.25 -47.73
C THR A 178 -69.60 43.41 -48.98
N GLY A 179 -70.15 42.21 -48.72
CA GLY A 179 -71.44 41.85 -49.32
C GLY A 179 -71.65 40.40 -49.68
N ARG A 180 -72.50 39.74 -48.88
CA ARG A 180 -73.27 38.50 -49.10
C ARG A 180 -72.53 37.17 -49.08
#